data_AF-A0A058Z966-F1
#
_entry.id   AF-A0A058Z966-F1
#
_cell.length_a   1.000
_cell.length_b   1.000
_cell.length_c   1.000
_cell.angle_alpha   90.00
_cell.angle_beta   90.00
_cell.angle_gamma   90.00
#
_symmetry.space_group_name_H-M   'P 1'
#
loop_
_entity.id
_entity.type
_entity.pdbx_description
1 polymer ?
#
loop_
_entity_poly.entity_id
_entity_poly.type
_entity_poly.pdbx_seq_one_letter_code
_entity_poly.pdbx_strand_id
1 'polypeptide(L)'
;MKALYALLTLALFAAAASANVHHEQLRVPLIQNHEAEIIPGKYIVVFRPDISVAEARVFSDSLNIGGRRFVNIGREFKAVSGDIPEDLLNRIRARSDLVDYIEADQIARIDAVTQENPTWGLDRIDQRALPRDFRYSYYNHGGSGVNVYVIDTGINHSHIDFGGHASHGYNFHDNNNNANDDNGHGTHCAGTIGSYTWGVAKNAALISVRVLGSSGSGNMSNVVAGVAWVAERHKQAFRKKTIASMSLGSDAYRSLDDAVVAAINAGVSVIAAAGNENRDACKASPARVGPAVTVCASDASDKRASFSNFGSCTDIFAPGVSITSTWIGSNTAIATLSGTSMATPHVAGVAALMLGQSGALSPATVKNNLINQSTKNVVTDVKGSPNRLLFSPFA
;
A
#
# COMPACT_ATOMS: atom_id res chain seq x y z
N MET A 1 -36.69 -81.12 -20.38
CA MET A 1 -36.84 -79.86 -19.63
C MET A 1 -36.53 -78.74 -20.61
N LYS A 2 -37.56 -78.13 -21.22
CA LYS A 2 -38.01 -76.73 -20.97
C LYS A 2 -36.82 -75.74 -21.03
N ALA A 3 -36.76 -74.70 -21.85
CA ALA A 3 -37.64 -74.09 -22.84
C ALA A 3 -36.73 -73.05 -23.59
N LEU A 4 -36.76 -72.97 -24.93
CA LEU A 4 -37.47 -71.96 -25.73
C LEU A 4 -36.73 -70.64 -26.02
N TYR A 5 -36.61 -70.40 -27.34
CA TYR A 5 -36.70 -69.12 -28.07
C TYR A 5 -35.53 -68.12 -27.98
N ALA A 6 -35.13 -67.43 -29.05
CA ALA A 6 -35.46 -67.49 -30.47
C ALA A 6 -34.46 -66.59 -31.21
N LEU A 7 -34.10 -67.02 -32.43
CA LEU A 7 -33.94 -66.27 -33.69
C LEU A 7 -33.48 -64.79 -33.67
N LEU A 8 -32.75 -64.24 -34.64
CA LEU A 8 -32.08 -64.62 -35.90
C LEU A 8 -31.73 -63.25 -36.54
N THR A 9 -30.95 -63.25 -37.62
CA THR A 9 -30.71 -62.16 -38.61
C THR A 9 -29.56 -61.18 -38.28
N LEU A 10 -28.43 -61.29 -39.01
CA LEU A 10 -28.08 -60.67 -40.31
C LEU A 10 -27.88 -59.14 -40.14
N ALA A 11 -26.86 -58.45 -40.65
CA ALA A 11 -25.91 -58.72 -41.72
C ALA A 11 -24.83 -57.60 -41.75
N LEU A 12 -23.63 -57.97 -42.20
CA LEU A 12 -22.72 -57.27 -43.12
C LEU A 12 -22.26 -55.80 -42.92
N PHE A 13 -20.99 -55.62 -43.29
CA PHE A 13 -20.25 -54.39 -43.64
C PHE A 13 -19.59 -53.57 -42.51
N ALA A 14 -18.44 -54.07 -42.04
CA ALA A 14 -17.30 -53.25 -41.63
C ALA A 14 -16.09 -53.74 -42.46
N ALA A 15 -15.23 -52.95 -43.08
CA ALA A 15 -15.00 -51.52 -43.00
C ALA A 15 -14.36 -51.08 -44.33
N ALA A 16 -14.98 -50.11 -44.99
CA ALA A 16 -14.32 -49.23 -45.95
C ALA A 16 -14.65 -47.80 -45.52
N ALA A 17 -13.91 -47.33 -44.51
CA ALA A 17 -13.93 -45.95 -44.07
C ALA A 17 -12.49 -45.48 -43.84
N SER A 18 -11.71 -45.52 -44.91
CA SER A 18 -10.54 -44.67 -45.04
C SER A 18 -11.00 -43.24 -45.35
N ALA A 19 -10.46 -42.28 -44.60
CA ALA A 19 -10.57 -40.83 -44.74
C ALA A 19 -11.85 -40.18 -44.19
N ASN A 20 -11.81 -39.80 -42.91
CA ASN A 20 -12.22 -38.46 -42.44
C ASN A 20 -11.77 -38.29 -40.97
N VAL A 21 -10.47 -38.11 -40.79
CA VAL A 21 -9.98 -37.42 -39.58
C VAL A 21 -10.31 -35.94 -39.81
N HIS A 22 -11.46 -35.51 -39.30
CA HIS A 22 -11.73 -34.09 -39.16
C HIS A 22 -10.62 -33.49 -38.29
N HIS A 23 -9.73 -32.69 -38.91
CA HIS A 23 -8.92 -31.72 -38.16
C HIS A 23 -9.91 -30.80 -37.44
N GLU A 24 -10.16 -31.07 -36.17
CA GLU A 24 -10.71 -30.07 -35.26
C GLU A 24 -9.68 -28.94 -35.27
N GLN A 25 -9.97 -27.85 -35.99
CA GLN A 25 -9.08 -26.70 -36.04
C GLN A 25 -8.90 -26.22 -34.60
N LEU A 26 -7.72 -26.49 -34.03
CA LEU A 26 -7.32 -25.98 -32.72
C LEU A 26 -7.42 -24.46 -32.77
N ARG A 27 -8.52 -23.94 -32.23
CA ARG A 27 -8.74 -22.50 -32.07
C ARG A 27 -7.88 -22.02 -30.92
N VAL A 28 -7.15 -20.94 -31.14
CA VAL A 28 -6.36 -20.32 -30.07
C VAL A 28 -7.28 -19.82 -28.94
N PRO A 29 -6.79 -19.80 -27.69
CA PRO A 29 -7.54 -19.28 -26.56
C PRO A 29 -7.96 -17.82 -26.78
N LEU A 30 -9.19 -17.50 -26.36
CA LEU A 30 -9.65 -16.12 -26.21
C LEU A 30 -9.73 -15.84 -24.71
N ILE A 31 -8.84 -14.99 -24.22
CA ILE A 31 -8.75 -14.59 -22.82
C ILE A 31 -9.63 -13.37 -22.59
N GLN A 32 -10.50 -13.46 -21.59
CA GLN A 32 -11.34 -12.36 -21.13
C GLN A 32 -11.35 -12.36 -19.61
N ASN A 33 -10.98 -11.22 -19.01
CA ASN A 33 -11.16 -11.01 -17.59
C ASN A 33 -12.58 -10.48 -17.35
N HIS A 34 -13.44 -11.31 -16.75
CA HIS A 34 -14.84 -10.95 -16.49
C HIS A 34 -15.02 -9.87 -15.41
N GLU A 35 -13.97 -9.55 -14.64
CA GLU A 35 -13.99 -8.47 -13.65
C GLU A 35 -13.47 -7.14 -14.22
N ALA A 36 -12.91 -7.14 -15.44
CA ALA A 36 -12.38 -5.95 -16.09
C ALA A 36 -13.41 -5.26 -17.00
N GLU A 37 -13.26 -3.95 -17.17
CA GLU A 37 -14.02 -3.21 -18.17
C GLU A 37 -13.39 -3.41 -19.55
N ILE A 38 -13.97 -4.37 -20.29
CA ILE A 38 -13.58 -4.71 -21.65
C ILE A 38 -14.02 -3.62 -22.63
N ILE A 39 -13.18 -3.32 -23.61
CA ILE A 39 -13.53 -2.46 -24.75
C ILE A 39 -14.14 -3.36 -25.84
N PRO A 40 -15.47 -3.31 -26.10
CA PRO A 40 -16.11 -4.21 -27.04
C PRO A 40 -15.50 -4.10 -28.45
N GLY A 41 -15.22 -5.24 -29.08
CA GLY A 41 -14.67 -5.28 -30.43
C GLY A 41 -13.18 -4.97 -30.55
N LYS A 42 -12.47 -4.68 -29.45
CA LYS A 42 -11.01 -4.54 -29.44
C LYS A 42 -10.32 -5.72 -28.82
N TYR A 43 -9.22 -6.13 -29.44
CA TYR A 43 -8.44 -7.28 -29.01
C TYR A 43 -6.95 -7.04 -29.21
N ILE A 44 -6.15 -7.78 -28.44
CA ILE A 44 -4.71 -7.95 -28.59
C ILE A 44 -4.47 -9.39 -29.06
N VAL A 45 -3.92 -9.54 -30.26
CA VAL A 45 -3.55 -10.82 -30.85
C VAL A 45 -2.06 -11.04 -30.62
N VAL A 46 -1.72 -12.03 -29.80
CA VAL A 46 -0.33 -12.34 -29.45
C VAL A 46 0.17 -13.47 -30.33
N PHE A 47 1.30 -13.24 -31.00
CA PHE A 47 1.92 -14.22 -31.88
C PHE A 47 2.81 -15.18 -31.09
N ARG A 48 2.96 -16.40 -31.60
CA ARG A 48 3.83 -17.39 -31.00
C ARG A 48 5.29 -16.90 -30.92
N PRO A 49 6.06 -17.33 -29.90
CA PRO A 49 7.45 -16.92 -29.72
C PRO A 49 8.35 -17.24 -30.93
N ASP A 50 8.10 -18.35 -31.63
CA ASP A 50 8.92 -18.82 -32.76
C ASP A 50 8.63 -18.11 -34.09
N ILE A 51 7.52 -17.36 -34.19
CA ILE A 51 7.19 -16.59 -35.38
C ILE A 51 8.12 -15.38 -35.51
N SER A 52 8.64 -15.18 -36.72
CA SER A 52 9.52 -14.04 -37.00
C SER A 52 8.74 -12.73 -36.96
N VAL A 53 9.43 -11.63 -36.63
CA VAL A 53 8.82 -10.30 -36.62
C VAL A 53 8.26 -9.93 -38.00
N ALA A 54 8.92 -10.38 -39.08
CA ALA A 54 8.48 -10.15 -40.44
C ALA A 54 7.16 -10.87 -40.75
N GLU A 55 7.04 -12.16 -40.41
CA GLU A 55 5.81 -12.93 -40.61
C GLU A 55 4.65 -12.38 -39.77
N ALA A 56 4.90 -12.06 -38.49
CA ALA A 56 3.91 -11.47 -37.61
C ALA A 56 3.43 -10.10 -38.14
N ARG A 57 4.33 -9.29 -38.70
CA ARG A 57 3.99 -8.00 -39.30
C ARG A 57 3.19 -8.15 -40.58
N VAL A 58 3.58 -9.06 -41.48
CA VAL A 58 2.82 -9.36 -42.70
C VAL A 58 1.40 -9.81 -42.35
N PHE A 59 1.26 -10.71 -41.37
CA PHE A 59 -0.07 -11.12 -40.92
C PHE A 59 -0.85 -9.94 -40.32
N SER A 60 -0.24 -9.16 -39.45
CA SER A 60 -0.85 -7.95 -38.87
C SER A 60 -1.35 -6.96 -39.93
N ASP A 61 -0.54 -6.70 -40.97
CA ASP A 61 -0.90 -5.81 -42.08
C ASP A 61 -2.07 -6.39 -42.89
N SER A 62 -2.16 -7.71 -43.04
CA SER A 62 -3.24 -8.40 -43.77
C SER A 62 -4.61 -8.33 -43.08
N LEU A 63 -4.66 -8.04 -41.77
CA LEU A 63 -5.92 -7.99 -41.03
C LEU A 63 -6.80 -6.79 -41.41
N ASN A 64 -6.19 -5.71 -41.93
CA ASN A 64 -6.88 -4.47 -42.31
C ASN A 64 -7.87 -3.95 -41.23
N ILE A 65 -7.43 -3.93 -39.97
CA ILE A 65 -8.24 -3.54 -38.81
C ILE A 65 -8.08 -2.07 -38.43
N GLY A 66 -9.14 -1.49 -37.87
CA GLY A 66 -9.13 -0.14 -37.30
C GLY A 66 -8.22 -0.05 -36.07
N GLY A 67 -7.63 1.13 -35.83
CA GLY A 67 -6.83 1.37 -34.62
C GLY A 67 -5.58 0.48 -34.48
N ARG A 68 -5.11 -0.13 -35.57
CA ARG A 68 -4.06 -1.14 -35.56
C ARG A 68 -2.77 -0.65 -34.91
N ARG A 69 -2.24 -1.41 -33.95
CA ARG A 69 -0.91 -1.20 -33.36
C ARG A 69 -0.14 -2.50 -33.31
N PHE A 70 0.98 -2.57 -34.02
CA PHE A 70 1.89 -3.70 -33.94
C PHE A 70 2.98 -3.42 -32.90
N VAL A 71 3.13 -4.34 -31.95
CA VAL A 71 4.12 -4.30 -30.88
C VAL A 71 5.13 -5.41 -31.10
N ASN A 72 6.41 -5.09 -30.94
CA ASN A 72 7.48 -6.07 -30.94
C ASN A 72 8.50 -5.71 -29.85
N ILE A 73 8.78 -6.67 -28.98
CA ILE A 73 9.81 -6.62 -27.95
C ILE A 73 10.73 -7.81 -28.22
N GLY A 74 11.87 -7.51 -28.84
CA GLY A 74 12.90 -8.49 -29.20
C GLY A 74 12.35 -9.71 -29.94
N ARG A 75 12.68 -10.92 -29.46
CA ARG A 75 12.09 -12.19 -29.92
C ARG A 75 10.94 -12.64 -29.02
N GLU A 76 10.85 -12.08 -27.83
CA GLU A 76 10.08 -12.55 -26.69
C GLU A 76 8.59 -12.26 -26.83
N PHE A 77 8.22 -11.13 -27.43
CA PHE A 77 6.82 -10.73 -27.52
C PHE A 77 6.50 -9.97 -28.80
N LYS A 78 5.48 -10.46 -29.51
CA LYS A 78 4.95 -9.85 -30.73
C LYS A 78 3.44 -9.84 -30.62
N ALA A 79 2.82 -8.70 -30.87
CA ALA A 79 1.37 -8.60 -30.86
C ALA A 79 0.85 -7.58 -31.87
N VAL A 80 -0.40 -7.74 -32.28
CA VAL A 80 -1.17 -6.69 -32.95
C VAL A 80 -2.44 -6.43 -32.15
N SER A 81 -2.72 -5.17 -31.86
CA SER A 81 -4.01 -4.75 -31.30
C SER A 81 -4.81 -3.94 -32.31
N GLY A 82 -6.14 -3.91 -32.16
CA GLY A 82 -7.03 -3.08 -32.97
C GLY A 82 -8.49 -3.48 -32.85
N ASP A 83 -9.34 -2.84 -33.64
CA ASP A 83 -10.76 -3.13 -33.76
C ASP A 83 -10.95 -4.38 -34.63
N ILE A 84 -11.29 -5.52 -34.03
CA ILE A 84 -11.43 -6.82 -34.69
C ILE A 84 -12.91 -7.25 -34.66
N PRO A 85 -13.63 -7.17 -35.79
CA PRO A 85 -14.98 -7.69 -35.92
C PRO A 85 -15.07 -9.19 -35.61
N GLU A 86 -16.23 -9.66 -35.17
CA GLU A 86 -16.41 -11.04 -34.68
C GLU A 86 -16.12 -12.12 -35.74
N ASP A 87 -16.44 -11.86 -37.01
CA ASP A 87 -16.12 -12.75 -38.13
C ASP A 87 -14.60 -12.85 -38.37
N LEU A 88 -13.89 -11.72 -38.28
CA LEU A 88 -12.44 -11.67 -38.38
C LEU A 88 -11.78 -12.30 -37.16
N LEU A 89 -12.32 -12.09 -35.96
CA LEU A 89 -11.84 -12.71 -34.73
C LEU A 89 -11.86 -14.23 -34.86
N ASN A 90 -12.96 -14.81 -35.34
CA ASN A 90 -13.05 -16.26 -35.56
C ASN A 90 -12.02 -16.77 -36.59
N ARG A 91 -11.71 -16.00 -37.62
CA ARG A 91 -10.67 -16.32 -38.61
C ARG A 91 -9.27 -16.26 -38.01
N ILE A 92 -8.97 -15.24 -37.20
CA ILE A 92 -7.69 -15.12 -36.49
C ILE A 92 -7.55 -16.28 -35.50
N ARG A 93 -8.64 -16.65 -34.82
CA ARG A 93 -8.62 -17.78 -33.87
C ARG A 93 -8.27 -19.11 -34.52
N ALA A 94 -8.52 -19.28 -35.81
CA ALA A 94 -8.13 -20.47 -36.56
C ALA A 94 -6.66 -20.49 -36.98
N ARG A 95 -5.87 -19.43 -36.71
CA ARG A 95 -4.45 -19.30 -37.07
C ARG A 95 -3.50 -19.74 -35.95
N SER A 96 -3.68 -20.94 -35.40
CA SER A 96 -2.76 -21.51 -34.39
C SER A 96 -1.36 -21.80 -34.93
N ASP A 97 -1.17 -21.72 -36.24
CA ASP A 97 0.14 -21.69 -36.90
C ASP A 97 0.91 -20.39 -36.61
N LEU A 98 0.24 -19.26 -36.33
CA LEU A 98 0.86 -17.96 -36.09
C LEU A 98 0.58 -17.37 -34.69
N VAL A 99 -0.64 -17.55 -34.21
CA VAL A 99 -1.20 -16.91 -33.01
C VAL A 99 -1.09 -17.87 -31.83
N ASP A 100 -0.64 -17.34 -30.69
CA ASP A 100 -0.58 -18.07 -29.43
C ASP A 100 -1.91 -17.95 -28.69
N TYR A 101 -2.34 -16.71 -28.45
CA TYR A 101 -3.64 -16.40 -27.85
C TYR A 101 -4.15 -15.03 -28.31
N ILE A 102 -5.45 -14.80 -28.09
CA ILE A 102 -6.09 -13.50 -28.27
C ILE A 102 -6.65 -13.08 -26.92
N GLU A 103 -6.49 -11.82 -26.57
CA GLU A 103 -7.01 -11.26 -25.33
C GLU A 103 -7.91 -10.05 -25.65
N ALA A 104 -9.04 -9.92 -24.98
CA ALA A 104 -9.90 -8.74 -25.14
C ALA A 104 -9.21 -7.51 -24.55
N ASP A 105 -9.20 -6.40 -25.29
CA ASP A 105 -8.61 -5.15 -24.82
C ASP A 105 -9.46 -4.57 -23.68
N GLN A 106 -8.81 -3.94 -22.71
CA GLN A 106 -9.45 -3.45 -21.48
C GLN A 106 -8.99 -2.04 -21.17
N ILE A 107 -9.81 -1.30 -20.42
CA ILE A 107 -9.46 0.05 -19.99
C ILE A 107 -8.38 -0.01 -18.90
N ALA A 108 -7.17 0.44 -19.23
CA ALA A 108 -6.16 0.76 -18.22
C ALA A 108 -6.54 2.06 -17.51
N ARG A 109 -6.68 2.03 -16.19
CA ARG A 109 -6.99 3.20 -15.36
C ARG A 109 -5.76 3.68 -14.58
N ILE A 110 -5.63 4.99 -14.43
CA ILE A 110 -4.79 5.57 -13.37
C ILE A 110 -5.58 5.41 -12.07
N ASP A 111 -5.10 4.57 -11.16
CA ASP A 111 -5.79 4.24 -9.91
C ASP A 111 -5.52 5.27 -8.81
N ALA A 112 -5.71 6.56 -9.08
CA ALA A 112 -5.47 7.65 -8.14
C ALA A 112 -6.75 8.44 -7.80
N VAL A 113 -6.92 8.76 -6.52
CA VAL A 113 -7.97 9.62 -5.98
C VAL A 113 -7.32 10.93 -5.54
N THR A 114 -7.94 12.06 -5.88
CA THR A 114 -7.49 13.38 -5.41
C THR A 114 -8.50 13.96 -4.43
N GLN A 115 -8.02 14.41 -3.26
CA GLN A 115 -8.74 15.28 -2.36
C GLN A 115 -8.39 16.73 -2.67
N GLU A 116 -9.41 17.57 -2.87
CA GLU A 116 -9.25 19.02 -2.99
C GLU A 116 -9.27 19.67 -1.59
N ASN A 117 -8.48 20.72 -1.41
CA ASN A 117 -8.32 21.46 -0.14
C ASN A 117 -7.98 20.57 1.07
N PRO A 118 -6.98 19.69 0.98
CA PRO A 118 -6.52 18.90 2.11
C PRO A 118 -5.82 19.80 3.16
N THR A 119 -5.45 19.23 4.31
CA THR A 119 -4.56 19.95 5.24
C THR A 119 -3.22 20.21 4.59
N TRP A 120 -2.55 21.27 5.05
CA TRP A 120 -1.24 21.62 4.53
C TRP A 120 -0.22 20.47 4.61
N GLY A 121 -0.35 19.60 5.63
CA GLY A 121 0.55 18.47 5.81
C GLY A 121 0.40 17.44 4.71
N LEU A 122 -0.84 17.09 4.34
CA LEU A 122 -1.14 16.17 3.24
C LEU A 122 -0.66 16.74 1.90
N ASP A 123 -1.07 17.97 1.61
CA ASP A 123 -0.66 18.80 0.45
C ASP A 123 0.86 18.91 0.33
N ARG A 124 1.57 19.07 1.46
CA ARG A 124 3.03 19.20 1.42
C ARG A 124 3.70 17.89 1.08
N ILE A 125 3.20 16.75 1.54
CA ILE A 125 3.92 15.47 1.41
C ILE A 125 3.75 14.84 0.02
N ASP A 126 2.72 15.17 -0.75
CA ASP A 126 2.58 14.65 -2.12
C ASP A 126 3.19 15.56 -3.18
N GLN A 127 3.74 16.73 -2.83
CA GLN A 127 4.51 17.56 -3.77
C GLN A 127 5.98 17.76 -3.34
N ARG A 128 6.84 18.19 -4.28
CA ARG A 128 8.27 18.40 -4.00
C ARG A 128 8.61 19.84 -3.60
N ALA A 129 8.10 20.83 -4.33
CA ALA A 129 8.44 22.23 -4.15
C ALA A 129 7.23 23.03 -3.67
N LEU A 130 7.45 24.07 -2.86
CA LEU A 130 6.46 25.12 -2.60
C LEU A 130 6.32 26.06 -3.84
N PRO A 131 5.20 26.80 -4.01
CA PRO A 131 4.01 26.84 -3.16
C PRO A 131 3.13 25.59 -3.30
N ARG A 132 2.26 25.38 -2.30
CA ARG A 132 1.30 24.28 -2.27
C ARG A 132 0.19 24.42 -3.32
N ASP A 133 -0.32 23.30 -3.83
CA ASP A 133 -1.31 23.27 -4.92
C ASP A 133 -2.75 22.97 -4.44
N PHE A 134 -2.93 22.72 -3.14
CA PHE A 134 -4.21 22.43 -2.50
C PHE A 134 -4.85 21.12 -2.96
N ARG A 135 -4.03 20.15 -3.38
CA ARG A 135 -4.46 18.81 -3.77
C ARG A 135 -3.71 17.79 -2.94
N TYR A 136 -4.36 16.68 -2.64
CA TYR A 136 -3.70 15.51 -2.09
C TYR A 136 -4.10 14.28 -2.88
N SER A 137 -3.14 13.69 -3.59
CA SER A 137 -3.35 12.52 -4.44
C SER A 137 -2.78 11.25 -3.79
N TYR A 138 -3.54 10.17 -3.86
CA TYR A 138 -3.18 8.87 -3.30
C TYR A 138 -3.83 7.77 -4.12
N TYR A 139 -3.23 6.58 -4.15
CA TYR A 139 -3.86 5.45 -4.83
C TYR A 139 -5.14 5.00 -4.13
N ASN A 140 -6.09 4.53 -4.92
CA ASN A 140 -7.42 4.10 -4.45
C ASN A 140 -7.35 2.99 -3.38
N HIS A 141 -6.33 2.12 -3.42
CA HIS A 141 -6.15 1.14 -2.36
C HIS A 141 -5.93 1.79 -0.98
N GLY A 142 -5.41 3.02 -0.90
CA GLY A 142 -5.37 3.84 0.32
C GLY A 142 -4.67 3.19 1.54
N GLY A 143 -3.75 2.24 1.33
CA GLY A 143 -3.13 1.46 2.41
C GLY A 143 -3.91 0.22 2.86
N SER A 144 -4.94 -0.18 2.10
CA SER A 144 -5.74 -1.39 2.37
C SER A 144 -4.86 -2.64 2.54
N GLY A 145 -5.24 -3.48 3.51
CA GLY A 145 -4.54 -4.71 3.85
C GLY A 145 -3.29 -4.53 4.71
N VAL A 146 -3.00 -3.30 5.17
CA VAL A 146 -1.92 -2.99 6.11
C VAL A 146 -2.48 -2.77 7.51
N ASN A 147 -1.85 -3.38 8.51
CA ASN A 147 -2.15 -3.14 9.92
C ASN A 147 -1.20 -2.07 10.46
N VAL A 148 -1.75 -0.95 10.94
CA VAL A 148 -1.00 0.10 11.62
C VAL A 148 -1.38 0.10 13.10
N TYR A 149 -0.46 -0.39 13.93
CA TYR A 149 -0.62 -0.37 15.38
C TYR A 149 -0.19 0.99 15.92
N VAL A 150 -1.11 1.68 16.58
CA VAL A 150 -0.88 2.98 17.22
C VAL A 150 -0.58 2.72 18.68
N ILE A 151 0.71 2.76 19.05
CA ILE A 151 1.18 2.52 20.42
C ILE A 151 1.16 3.86 21.16
N ASP A 152 0.06 4.15 21.86
CA ASP A 152 -0.25 5.50 22.37
C ASP A 152 -1.25 5.49 23.55
N THR A 153 -2.08 6.54 23.72
CA THR A 153 -3.13 6.68 24.76
C THR A 153 -4.43 5.95 24.43
N GLY A 154 -4.56 5.42 23.21
CA GLY A 154 -5.75 4.73 22.72
C GLY A 154 -6.29 5.36 21.43
N ILE A 155 -7.45 4.91 20.95
CA ILE A 155 -8.16 5.53 19.81
C ILE A 155 -9.64 5.68 20.16
N ASN A 156 -10.27 6.80 19.77
CA ASN A 156 -11.72 6.92 19.69
C ASN A 156 -12.25 6.13 18.48
N HIS A 157 -12.47 4.83 18.63
CA HIS A 157 -12.91 3.97 17.52
C HIS A 157 -14.27 4.38 16.92
N SER A 158 -15.08 5.12 17.67
CA SER A 158 -16.39 5.61 17.24
C SER A 158 -16.34 6.93 16.47
N HIS A 159 -15.16 7.54 16.30
CA HIS A 159 -15.01 8.75 15.50
C HIS A 159 -15.36 8.46 14.04
N ILE A 160 -16.31 9.21 13.48
CA ILE A 160 -16.93 8.90 12.17
C ILE A 160 -15.91 8.92 11.03
N ASP A 161 -14.87 9.74 11.16
CA ASP A 161 -13.82 9.89 10.14
C ASP A 161 -12.96 8.64 9.98
N PHE A 162 -12.99 7.69 10.92
CA PHE A 162 -12.31 6.39 10.75
C PHE A 162 -13.08 5.40 9.88
N GLY A 163 -14.35 5.65 9.57
CA GLY A 163 -15.13 4.79 8.66
C GLY A 163 -15.27 3.32 9.10
N GLY A 164 -15.01 3.01 10.38
CA GLY A 164 -14.99 1.65 10.90
C GLY A 164 -13.65 0.90 10.76
N HIS A 165 -12.57 1.56 10.30
CA HIS A 165 -11.25 0.95 10.14
C HIS A 165 -10.38 1.01 11.41
N ALA A 166 -10.85 1.66 12.48
CA ALA A 166 -10.21 1.67 13.78
C ALA A 166 -10.76 0.56 14.69
N SER A 167 -9.86 -0.19 15.33
CA SER A 167 -10.24 -1.31 16.21
C SER A 167 -9.35 -1.41 17.45
N HIS A 168 -9.88 -2.09 18.47
CA HIS A 168 -9.14 -2.36 19.69
C HIS A 168 -8.02 -3.38 19.43
N GLY A 169 -6.81 -3.04 19.88
CA GLY A 169 -5.76 -4.01 20.14
C GLY A 169 -5.80 -4.44 21.61
N TYR A 170 -4.87 -3.93 22.41
CA TYR A 170 -4.79 -4.22 23.84
C TYR A 170 -4.48 -2.96 24.65
N ASN A 171 -4.99 -2.90 25.87
CA ASN A 171 -4.72 -1.84 26.83
C ASN A 171 -3.79 -2.36 27.93
N PHE A 172 -2.51 -1.99 27.82
CA PHE A 172 -1.48 -2.29 28.81
C PHE A 172 -1.49 -1.32 30.00
N HIS A 173 -2.17 -0.17 29.90
CA HIS A 173 -2.35 0.74 31.01
C HIS A 173 -3.27 0.15 32.09
N ASP A 174 -4.43 -0.38 31.66
CA ASP A 174 -5.45 -0.96 32.54
C ASP A 174 -5.52 -2.50 32.49
N ASN A 175 -4.60 -3.12 31.73
CA ASN A 175 -4.46 -4.57 31.56
C ASN A 175 -5.76 -5.28 31.11
N ASN A 176 -6.38 -4.78 30.03
CA ASN A 176 -7.62 -5.32 29.47
C ASN A 176 -7.71 -5.09 27.94
N ASN A 177 -8.81 -5.51 27.31
CA ASN A 177 -9.02 -5.35 25.86
C ASN A 177 -9.63 -3.99 25.46
N ASN A 178 -9.96 -3.11 26.42
CA ASN A 178 -10.53 -1.81 26.15
C ASN A 178 -9.43 -0.77 25.90
N ALA A 179 -8.95 -0.72 24.66
CA ALA A 179 -7.97 0.26 24.20
C ALA A 179 -8.56 1.61 23.72
N ASN A 180 -9.68 2.06 24.29
CA ASN A 180 -10.24 3.38 24.00
C ASN A 180 -9.29 4.49 24.46
N ASP A 181 -9.31 5.62 23.75
CA ASP A 181 -8.54 6.81 24.14
C ASP A 181 -9.19 7.52 25.33
N ASP A 182 -8.37 8.05 26.22
CA ASP A 182 -8.77 8.90 27.35
C ASP A 182 -7.98 10.22 27.44
N ASN A 183 -7.13 10.49 26.44
CA ASN A 183 -6.32 11.70 26.35
C ASN A 183 -6.62 12.50 25.07
N GLY A 184 -6.77 11.79 23.94
CA GLY A 184 -6.98 12.36 22.61
C GLY A 184 -5.75 12.28 21.71
N HIS A 185 -4.55 12.20 22.28
CA HIS A 185 -3.29 12.17 21.52
C HIS A 185 -3.23 10.98 20.55
N GLY A 186 -3.59 9.78 21.00
CA GLY A 186 -3.61 8.59 20.16
C GLY A 186 -4.68 8.65 19.06
N THR A 187 -5.86 9.22 19.35
CA THR A 187 -6.89 9.49 18.35
C THR A 187 -6.39 10.46 17.28
N HIS A 188 -5.67 11.52 17.65
CA HIS A 188 -5.10 12.49 16.70
C HIS A 188 -4.03 11.86 15.81
N CYS A 189 -3.15 11.04 16.40
CA CYS A 189 -2.14 10.31 15.64
C CYS A 189 -2.78 9.31 14.68
N ALA A 190 -3.75 8.51 15.14
CA ALA A 190 -4.50 7.57 14.30
C ALA A 190 -5.22 8.29 13.15
N GLY A 191 -5.81 9.46 13.43
CA GLY A 191 -6.46 10.30 12.43
C GLY A 191 -5.54 10.68 11.29
N THR A 192 -4.35 11.16 11.65
CA THR A 192 -3.32 11.59 10.69
C THR A 192 -2.76 10.41 9.87
N ILE A 193 -2.76 9.19 10.43
CA ILE A 193 -2.38 7.99 9.69
C ILE A 193 -3.41 7.64 8.62
N GLY A 194 -4.69 7.53 9.00
CA GLY A 194 -5.65 6.82 8.15
C GLY A 194 -7.12 7.15 8.36
N SER A 195 -7.47 8.35 8.83
CA SER A 195 -8.85 8.81 8.73
C SER A 195 -9.20 9.30 7.31
N TYR A 196 -10.48 9.41 7.01
CA TYR A 196 -10.98 9.80 5.69
C TYR A 196 -10.61 11.23 5.30
N THR A 197 -10.72 12.19 6.20
CA THR A 197 -10.51 13.62 5.91
C THR A 197 -9.07 14.04 6.12
N TRP A 198 -8.42 13.50 7.15
CA TRP A 198 -7.12 13.97 7.66
C TRP A 198 -5.98 12.96 7.46
N GLY A 199 -6.30 11.74 7.06
CA GLY A 199 -5.35 10.63 6.96
C GLY A 199 -4.59 10.57 5.64
N VAL A 200 -3.33 10.14 5.75
CA VAL A 200 -2.47 9.84 4.60
C VAL A 200 -2.90 8.53 3.91
N ALA A 201 -3.10 7.45 4.68
CA ALA A 201 -3.46 6.11 4.22
C ALA A 201 -4.89 5.76 4.66
N LYS A 202 -5.86 6.31 3.95
CA LYS A 202 -7.28 6.37 4.35
C LYS A 202 -8.00 5.03 4.51
N ASN A 203 -7.43 3.95 4.00
CA ASN A 203 -7.99 2.59 4.07
C ASN A 203 -7.10 1.63 4.89
N ALA A 204 -6.09 2.14 5.61
CA ALA A 204 -5.27 1.33 6.50
C ALA A 204 -6.07 0.89 7.74
N ALA A 205 -5.84 -0.33 8.23
CA ALA A 205 -6.46 -0.79 9.48
C ALA A 205 -5.71 -0.20 10.68
N LEU A 206 -6.39 0.62 11.46
CA LEU A 206 -5.85 1.28 12.64
C LEU A 206 -6.14 0.43 13.88
N ILE A 207 -5.10 0.04 14.61
CA ILE A 207 -5.24 -0.85 15.77
C ILE A 207 -4.65 -0.18 17.00
N SER A 208 -5.50 0.09 17.98
CA SER A 208 -5.12 0.79 19.21
C SER A 208 -4.32 -0.12 20.15
N VAL A 209 -3.11 0.29 20.50
CA VAL A 209 -2.29 -0.34 21.55
C VAL A 209 -2.06 0.68 22.65
N ARG A 210 -2.93 0.66 23.65
CA ARG A 210 -2.93 1.68 24.71
C ARG A 210 -1.86 1.35 25.74
N VAL A 211 -0.85 2.20 25.84
CA VAL A 211 0.28 2.08 26.78
C VAL A 211 0.41 3.28 27.72
N LEU A 212 -0.23 4.40 27.38
CA LEU A 212 -0.32 5.62 28.16
C LEU A 212 -1.76 5.81 28.68
N GLY A 213 -1.92 6.55 29.78
CA GLY A 213 -3.24 6.93 30.32
C GLY A 213 -3.62 8.38 29.99
N SER A 214 -4.68 8.86 30.66
CA SER A 214 -5.31 10.17 30.40
C SER A 214 -4.40 11.39 30.52
N SER A 215 -3.30 11.31 31.27
CA SER A 215 -2.29 12.37 31.35
C SER A 215 -1.31 12.39 30.16
N GLY A 216 -1.46 11.48 29.20
CA GLY A 216 -0.50 11.31 28.09
C GLY A 216 0.81 10.66 28.54
N SER A 217 0.80 9.97 29.69
CA SER A 217 1.99 9.34 30.29
C SER A 217 1.68 7.93 30.78
N GLY A 218 2.71 7.10 30.94
CA GLY A 218 2.56 5.71 31.37
C GLY A 218 3.91 5.06 31.68
N ASN A 219 3.84 3.86 32.26
CA ASN A 219 5.04 3.11 32.64
C ASN A 219 5.77 2.58 31.40
N MET A 220 7.10 2.65 31.37
CA MET A 220 7.89 2.07 30.27
C MET A 220 7.69 0.55 30.14
N SER A 221 7.34 -0.16 31.21
CA SER A 221 6.93 -1.56 31.15
C SER A 221 5.75 -1.79 30.20
N ASN A 222 4.78 -0.87 30.19
CA ASN A 222 3.60 -0.96 29.34
C ASN A 222 3.97 -0.70 27.88
N VAL A 223 4.86 0.28 27.64
CA VAL A 223 5.38 0.59 26.30
C VAL A 223 6.14 -0.60 25.72
N VAL A 224 7.05 -1.20 26.50
CA VAL A 224 7.81 -2.39 26.10
C VAL A 224 6.87 -3.56 25.82
N ALA A 225 5.87 -3.79 26.68
CA ALA A 225 4.87 -4.84 26.49
C ALA A 225 4.03 -4.61 25.22
N GLY A 226 3.65 -3.35 24.93
CA GLY A 226 2.96 -2.97 23.70
C GLY A 226 3.76 -3.29 22.44
N VAL A 227 5.05 -2.93 22.42
CA VAL A 227 5.95 -3.24 21.30
C VAL A 227 6.08 -4.76 21.10
N ALA A 228 6.30 -5.51 22.18
CA ALA A 228 6.40 -6.97 22.13
C ALA A 228 5.10 -7.61 21.61
N TRP A 229 3.95 -7.13 22.07
CA TRP A 229 2.65 -7.63 21.63
C TRP A 229 2.40 -7.37 20.13
N VAL A 230 2.77 -6.20 19.62
CA VAL A 230 2.69 -5.91 18.17
C VAL A 230 3.55 -6.88 17.36
N ALA A 231 4.77 -7.18 17.82
CA ALA A 231 5.63 -8.16 17.16
C ALA A 231 5.00 -9.57 17.13
N GLU A 232 4.37 -10.01 18.21
CA GLU A 232 3.66 -11.30 18.25
C GLU A 232 2.41 -11.30 17.34
N ARG A 233 1.66 -10.20 17.29
CA ARG A 233 0.54 -10.07 16.36
C ARG A 233 0.99 -10.07 14.91
N HIS A 234 2.12 -9.45 14.60
CA HIS A 234 2.73 -9.53 13.28
C HIS A 234 3.05 -10.99 12.92
N LYS A 235 3.67 -11.76 13.82
CA LYS A 235 3.94 -13.20 13.60
C LYS A 235 2.68 -14.05 13.37
N GLN A 236 1.52 -13.59 13.80
CA GLN A 236 0.22 -14.25 13.55
C GLN A 236 -0.51 -13.71 12.30
N ALA A 237 -0.21 -12.49 11.85
CA ALA A 237 -0.91 -11.85 10.73
C ALA A 237 -0.67 -12.56 9.39
N PHE A 238 -1.72 -12.80 8.62
CA PHE A 238 -1.63 -13.49 7.32
C PHE A 238 -0.75 -12.76 6.30
N ARG A 239 -0.96 -11.44 6.13
CA ARG A 239 -0.27 -10.64 5.09
C ARG A 239 1.12 -10.13 5.49
N LYS A 240 1.48 -10.20 6.78
CA LYS A 240 2.75 -9.66 7.33
C LYS A 240 3.06 -8.21 6.92
N LYS A 241 2.03 -7.38 6.74
CA LYS A 241 2.14 -5.93 6.48
C LYS A 241 1.82 -5.19 7.76
N THR A 242 2.85 -4.82 8.52
CA THR A 242 2.66 -4.25 9.85
C THR A 242 3.56 -3.05 10.08
N ILE A 243 2.93 -1.97 10.55
CA ILE A 243 3.60 -0.76 11.01
C ILE A 243 3.28 -0.58 12.49
N ALA A 244 4.28 -0.22 13.28
CA ALA A 244 4.11 0.31 14.63
C ALA A 244 4.42 1.81 14.60
N SER A 245 3.40 2.63 14.86
CA SER A 245 3.55 4.08 15.00
C SER A 245 3.72 4.42 16.48
N MET A 246 4.83 5.05 16.84
CA MET A 246 5.20 5.38 18.21
C MET A 246 5.40 6.89 18.34
N SER A 247 4.32 7.61 18.62
CA SER A 247 4.32 9.06 18.85
C SER A 247 4.61 9.41 20.32
N LEU A 248 5.53 8.67 20.92
CA LEU A 248 5.93 8.78 22.32
C LEU A 248 7.44 8.61 22.46
N GLY A 249 7.98 8.98 23.61
CA GLY A 249 9.39 8.76 23.90
C GLY A 249 9.75 9.11 25.34
N SER A 250 11.00 8.85 25.68
CA SER A 250 11.61 9.17 26.96
C SER A 250 13.10 9.46 26.76
N ASP A 251 13.79 9.83 27.83
CA ASP A 251 15.24 9.71 27.86
C ASP A 251 15.67 8.28 27.54
N ALA A 252 16.87 8.14 27.01
CA ALA A 252 17.64 6.90 26.88
C ALA A 252 17.14 5.70 27.73
N TYR A 253 16.43 4.76 27.12
CA TYR A 253 15.87 3.59 27.82
C TYR A 253 16.18 2.27 27.11
N ARG A 254 17.15 1.51 27.64
CA ARG A 254 17.77 0.37 26.94
C ARG A 254 16.78 -0.75 26.59
N SER A 255 15.90 -1.12 27.52
CA SER A 255 14.95 -2.23 27.27
C SER A 255 13.91 -1.88 26.21
N LEU A 256 13.56 -0.59 26.04
CA LEU A 256 12.71 -0.13 24.95
C LEU A 256 13.44 -0.24 23.62
N ASP A 257 14.72 0.13 23.56
CA ASP A 257 15.51 -0.02 22.34
C ASP A 257 15.60 -1.48 21.89
N ASP A 258 15.91 -2.38 22.84
CA ASP A 258 16.03 -3.81 22.56
C ASP A 258 14.70 -4.41 22.09
N ALA A 259 13.57 -3.97 22.68
CA ALA A 259 12.24 -4.37 22.23
C ALA A 259 11.90 -3.87 20.81
N VAL A 260 12.24 -2.62 20.49
CA VAL A 260 12.03 -2.06 19.14
C VAL A 260 12.90 -2.78 18.11
N VAL A 261 14.17 -3.04 18.42
CA VAL A 261 15.05 -3.84 17.55
C VAL A 261 14.49 -5.24 17.34
N ALA A 262 13.99 -5.89 18.39
CA ALA A 262 13.38 -7.22 18.28
C ALA A 262 12.10 -7.21 17.42
N ALA A 263 11.25 -6.18 17.54
CA ALA A 263 10.06 -6.03 16.70
C ALA A 263 10.43 -5.83 15.22
N ILE A 264 11.45 -5.03 14.94
CA ILE A 264 11.97 -4.80 13.60
C ILE A 264 12.54 -6.10 13.01
N ASN A 265 13.34 -6.84 13.78
CA ASN A 265 13.87 -8.14 13.35
C ASN A 265 12.75 -9.17 13.10
N ALA A 266 11.60 -9.04 13.77
CA ALA A 266 10.42 -9.87 13.53
C ALA A 266 9.65 -9.47 12.26
N GLY A 267 9.99 -8.35 11.61
CA GLY A 267 9.35 -7.87 10.38
C GLY A 267 8.44 -6.64 10.53
N VAL A 268 8.34 -6.06 11.73
CA VAL A 268 7.52 -4.86 11.97
C VAL A 268 8.27 -3.60 11.54
N SER A 269 7.67 -2.77 10.70
CA SER A 269 8.23 -1.43 10.40
C SER A 269 7.89 -0.47 11.53
N VAL A 270 8.89 0.01 12.28
CA VAL A 270 8.67 0.93 13.42
C VAL A 270 8.99 2.36 13.00
N ILE A 271 8.02 3.25 13.20
CA ILE A 271 8.12 4.68 12.93
C ILE A 271 7.99 5.41 14.27
N ALA A 272 8.98 6.22 14.62
CA ALA A 272 9.12 6.80 15.95
C ALA A 272 9.34 8.32 15.91
N ALA A 273 8.77 9.01 16.88
CA ALA A 273 9.00 10.44 17.08
C ALA A 273 10.44 10.73 17.54
N ALA A 274 11.05 11.81 17.03
CA ALA A 274 12.37 12.25 17.48
C ALA A 274 12.35 12.89 18.89
N GLY A 275 11.22 13.45 19.32
CA GLY A 275 11.03 14.17 20.59
C GLY A 275 10.98 15.70 20.41
N ASN A 276 10.53 16.41 21.45
CA ASN A 276 10.09 17.81 21.36
C ASN A 276 10.89 18.75 22.29
N GLU A 277 12.14 18.43 22.61
CA GLU A 277 12.94 19.18 23.59
C GLU A 277 14.05 20.02 22.95
N ASN A 278 14.08 20.12 21.61
CA ASN A 278 15.13 20.81 20.83
C ASN A 278 16.54 20.37 21.26
N ARG A 279 16.74 19.05 21.38
CA ARG A 279 18.02 18.42 21.76
C ARG A 279 18.40 17.31 20.78
N ASP A 280 19.58 16.73 21.02
CA ASP A 280 20.07 15.58 20.27
C ASP A 280 19.18 14.34 20.48
N ALA A 281 18.56 13.86 19.40
CA ALA A 281 17.68 12.69 19.39
C ALA A 281 18.38 11.39 19.77
N CYS A 282 19.72 11.32 19.66
CA CYS A 282 20.50 10.17 20.10
C CYS A 282 20.42 9.94 21.63
N LYS A 283 19.94 10.93 22.40
CA LYS A 283 19.74 10.84 23.86
C LYS A 283 18.35 10.36 24.27
N ALA A 284 17.45 10.09 23.31
CA ALA A 284 16.08 9.68 23.57
C ALA A 284 15.78 8.29 22.99
N SER A 285 14.83 7.59 23.62
CA SER A 285 14.31 6.30 23.15
C SER A 285 12.83 6.42 22.81
N PRO A 286 12.34 5.79 21.72
CA PRO A 286 13.08 4.94 20.78
C PRO A 286 13.80 5.72 19.65
N ALA A 287 13.85 7.06 19.71
CA ALA A 287 14.44 7.90 18.66
C ALA A 287 15.88 7.52 18.27
N ARG A 288 16.69 7.02 19.21
CA ARG A 288 18.06 6.57 18.95
C ARG A 288 18.20 5.19 18.30
N VAL A 289 17.10 4.45 18.12
CA VAL A 289 17.12 3.08 17.58
C VAL A 289 17.35 3.14 16.07
N GLY A 290 18.60 2.99 15.65
CA GLY A 290 19.02 3.14 14.25
C GLY A 290 18.20 2.35 13.21
N PRO A 291 17.73 1.12 13.47
CA PRO A 291 16.87 0.39 12.54
C PRO A 291 15.44 0.94 12.38
N ALA A 292 14.92 1.72 13.35
CA ALA A 292 13.61 2.37 13.25
C ALA A 292 13.67 3.58 12.30
N VAL A 293 12.52 4.13 11.91
CA VAL A 293 12.46 5.42 11.20
C VAL A 293 12.18 6.53 12.21
N THR A 294 13.17 7.37 12.50
CA THR A 294 13.05 8.46 13.47
C THR A 294 12.67 9.77 12.78
N VAL A 295 11.55 10.36 13.22
CA VAL A 295 10.85 11.45 12.52
C VAL A 295 10.96 12.79 13.26
N CYS A 296 11.55 13.77 12.59
CA CYS A 296 11.57 15.18 13.01
C CYS A 296 10.32 15.92 12.51
N ALA A 297 10.01 17.07 13.13
CA ALA A 297 8.91 17.93 12.73
C ALA A 297 9.39 19.14 11.91
N SER A 298 8.67 19.45 10.83
CA SER A 298 8.78 20.71 10.10
C SER A 298 7.46 21.49 10.10
N ASP A 299 7.54 22.78 9.81
CA ASP A 299 6.39 23.65 9.56
C ASP A 299 6.06 23.77 8.06
N ALA A 300 5.01 24.53 7.75
CA ALA A 300 4.49 24.74 6.40
C ALA A 300 5.43 25.53 5.46
N SER A 301 6.53 26.08 5.98
CA SER A 301 7.56 26.81 5.22
C SER A 301 8.83 26.01 5.00
N ASP A 302 8.78 24.69 5.20
CA ASP A 302 9.94 23.79 5.17
C ASP A 302 11.04 24.23 6.16
N LYS A 303 10.64 24.68 7.35
CA LYS A 303 11.59 24.94 8.45
C LYS A 303 11.43 23.88 9.52
N ARG A 304 12.53 23.41 10.11
CA ARG A 304 12.48 22.55 11.29
C ARG A 304 11.69 23.27 12.39
N ALA A 305 10.73 22.57 12.99
CA ALA A 305 9.99 23.09 14.13
C ALA A 305 10.96 23.38 15.29
N SER A 306 10.83 24.52 15.95
CA SER A 306 11.78 24.98 16.97
C SER A 306 11.96 23.99 18.12
N PHE A 307 10.91 23.23 18.45
CA PHE A 307 10.90 22.18 19.48
C PHE A 307 11.49 20.84 19.00
N SER A 308 11.57 20.57 17.70
CA SER A 308 11.95 19.24 17.21
C SER A 308 13.36 18.89 17.63
N ASN A 309 13.53 17.69 18.22
CA ASN A 309 14.84 17.08 18.36
C ASN A 309 15.48 16.88 16.98
N PHE A 310 16.81 16.76 16.98
CA PHE A 310 17.65 16.79 15.78
C PHE A 310 18.88 15.89 15.94
N GLY A 311 19.70 15.78 14.89
CA GLY A 311 20.99 15.09 14.92
C GLY A 311 21.01 13.80 14.11
N SER A 312 22.12 13.07 14.19
CA SER A 312 22.42 11.93 13.31
C SER A 312 21.53 10.71 13.53
N CYS A 313 20.85 10.60 14.68
CA CYS A 313 19.90 9.51 14.95
C CYS A 313 18.51 9.75 14.33
N THR A 314 18.33 10.84 13.60
CA THR A 314 17.08 11.15 12.89
C THR A 314 17.19 10.75 11.42
N ASP A 315 16.07 10.39 10.80
CA ASP A 315 16.06 9.89 9.42
C ASP A 315 15.38 10.84 8.44
N ILE A 316 14.28 11.45 8.87
CA ILE A 316 13.37 12.18 7.99
C ILE A 316 12.58 13.26 8.76
N PHE A 317 12.26 14.35 8.10
CA PHE A 317 11.32 15.37 8.55
C PHE A 317 9.93 15.10 7.97
N ALA A 318 8.88 15.44 8.71
CA ALA A 318 7.52 15.44 8.20
C ALA A 318 6.70 16.60 8.83
N PRO A 319 5.54 16.96 8.25
CA PRO A 319 4.67 17.99 8.78
C PRO A 319 4.29 17.75 10.25
N GLY A 320 4.69 18.67 11.13
CA GLY A 320 4.49 18.51 12.57
C GLY A 320 4.07 19.77 13.32
N VAL A 321 3.81 20.88 12.62
CA VAL A 321 3.33 22.13 13.23
C VAL A 321 1.92 22.45 12.75
N SER A 322 1.02 22.71 13.69
CA SER A 322 -0.39 23.03 13.39
C SER A 322 -1.05 21.99 12.48
N ILE A 323 -0.98 20.73 12.89
CA ILE A 323 -1.59 19.59 12.20
C ILE A 323 -2.99 19.36 12.76
N THR A 324 -4.00 19.49 11.90
CA THR A 324 -5.40 19.21 12.22
C THR A 324 -5.71 17.73 11.99
N SER A 325 -6.35 17.09 12.96
CA SER A 325 -6.80 15.70 12.87
C SER A 325 -7.96 15.40 13.82
N THR A 326 -8.42 14.14 13.84
CA THR A 326 -9.48 13.63 14.71
C THR A 326 -9.15 13.78 16.20
N TRP A 327 -10.15 13.90 17.05
CA TRP A 327 -9.99 14.09 18.50
C TRP A 327 -11.02 13.26 19.30
N ILE A 328 -10.72 12.95 20.56
CA ILE A 328 -11.55 12.08 21.41
C ILE A 328 -12.88 12.72 21.85
N GLY A 329 -12.95 14.05 21.96
CA GLY A 329 -14.04 14.76 22.66
C GLY A 329 -15.47 14.50 22.17
N SER A 330 -15.64 14.04 20.94
CA SER A 330 -16.89 13.49 20.39
C SER A 330 -16.56 12.62 19.18
N ASN A 331 -17.57 11.99 18.57
CA ASN A 331 -17.39 11.22 17.35
C ASN A 331 -17.07 12.08 16.10
N THR A 332 -17.04 13.40 16.24
CA THR A 332 -16.74 14.37 15.16
C THR A 332 -15.70 15.41 15.57
N ALA A 333 -15.16 15.30 16.79
CA ALA A 333 -14.26 16.29 17.32
C ALA A 333 -12.93 16.31 16.55
N ILE A 334 -12.39 17.49 16.34
CA ILE A 334 -11.07 17.67 15.73
C ILE A 334 -10.20 18.55 16.62
N ALA A 335 -8.89 18.41 16.48
CA ALA A 335 -7.93 19.24 17.19
C ALA A 335 -6.72 19.57 16.29
N THR A 336 -6.12 20.73 16.52
CA THR A 336 -4.89 21.16 15.84
C THR A 336 -3.75 21.14 16.83
N LEU A 337 -2.77 20.26 16.62
CA LEU A 337 -1.65 20.02 17.52
C LEU A 337 -0.31 20.22 16.81
N SER A 338 0.76 20.36 17.60
CA SER A 338 2.13 20.43 17.09
C SER A 338 3.03 19.48 17.88
N GLY A 339 3.92 18.78 17.18
CA GLY A 339 4.87 17.85 17.77
C GLY A 339 5.51 16.94 16.72
N THR A 340 6.64 16.33 17.06
CA THR A 340 7.14 15.16 16.32
C THR A 340 6.15 14.01 16.36
N SER A 341 5.28 13.99 17.37
CA SER A 341 4.12 13.10 17.47
C SER A 341 3.09 13.29 16.36
N MET A 342 2.99 14.48 15.76
CA MET A 342 2.12 14.76 14.60
C MET A 342 2.86 14.53 13.27
N ALA A 343 4.18 14.63 13.27
CA ALA A 343 5.03 14.30 12.11
C ALA A 343 5.12 12.78 11.87
N THR A 344 5.31 12.01 12.94
CA THR A 344 5.40 10.53 12.94
C THR A 344 4.25 9.84 12.18
N PRO A 345 2.96 10.16 12.43
CA PRO A 345 1.84 9.52 11.75
C PRO A 345 1.77 9.82 10.25
N HIS A 346 2.29 10.96 9.77
CA HIS A 346 2.41 11.18 8.32
C HIS A 346 3.34 10.14 7.68
N VAL A 347 4.51 9.90 8.30
CA VAL A 347 5.48 8.91 7.82
C VAL A 347 4.91 7.49 7.92
N ALA A 348 4.20 7.17 9.01
CA ALA A 348 3.53 5.88 9.16
C ALA A 348 2.44 5.67 8.10
N GLY A 349 1.69 6.71 7.73
CA GLY A 349 0.73 6.67 6.64
C GLY A 349 1.38 6.42 5.28
N VAL A 350 2.48 7.12 4.95
CA VAL A 350 3.19 6.88 3.68
C VAL A 350 3.76 5.46 3.63
N ALA A 351 4.31 4.96 4.74
CA ALA A 351 4.74 3.57 4.85
C ALA A 351 3.57 2.59 4.64
N ALA A 352 2.37 2.93 5.11
CA ALA A 352 1.17 2.11 4.90
C ALA A 352 0.72 2.11 3.44
N LEU A 353 0.79 3.25 2.75
CA LEU A 353 0.58 3.31 1.31
C LEU A 353 1.56 2.40 0.55
N MET A 354 2.86 2.46 0.87
CA MET A 354 3.88 1.60 0.25
C MET A 354 3.60 0.10 0.42
N LEU A 355 3.27 -0.31 1.66
CA LEU A 355 2.94 -1.70 1.97
C LEU A 355 1.61 -2.13 1.34
N GLY A 356 0.66 -1.20 1.15
CA GLY A 356 -0.62 -1.46 0.49
C GLY A 356 -0.43 -1.88 -0.97
N GLN A 357 0.43 -1.17 -1.71
CA GLN A 357 0.73 -1.44 -3.12
C GLN A 357 1.62 -2.68 -3.32
N SER A 358 2.46 -3.02 -2.34
CA SER A 358 3.50 -4.04 -2.48
C SER A 358 3.13 -5.37 -1.82
N GLY A 359 3.96 -6.41 -1.99
CA GLY A 359 3.98 -7.55 -1.06
C GLY A 359 4.48 -7.16 0.33
N ALA A 360 4.70 -8.13 1.23
CA ALA A 360 5.34 -7.84 2.52
C ALA A 360 6.79 -7.35 2.29
N LEU A 361 7.04 -6.07 2.52
CA LEU A 361 8.39 -5.49 2.46
C LEU A 361 9.09 -5.65 3.81
N SER A 362 10.40 -5.86 3.79
CA SER A 362 11.19 -5.83 5.02
C SER A 362 11.21 -4.41 5.61
N PRO A 363 11.35 -4.25 6.94
CA PRO A 363 11.49 -2.93 7.56
C PRO A 363 12.64 -2.09 7.01
N ALA A 364 13.77 -2.73 6.69
CA ALA A 364 14.91 -2.06 6.05
C ALA A 364 14.54 -1.51 4.66
N THR A 365 13.77 -2.28 3.88
CA THR A 365 13.26 -1.82 2.58
C THR A 365 12.29 -0.64 2.73
N VAL A 366 11.37 -0.70 3.69
CA VAL A 366 10.44 0.41 3.98
C VAL A 366 11.21 1.68 4.34
N LYS A 367 12.16 1.58 5.30
CA LYS A 367 13.02 2.70 5.71
C LYS A 367 13.80 3.29 4.53
N ASN A 368 14.45 2.43 3.73
CA ASN A 368 15.22 2.87 2.57
C ASN A 368 14.35 3.52 1.49
N ASN A 369 13.13 3.03 1.26
CA ASN A 369 12.22 3.63 0.29
C ASN A 369 11.77 5.02 0.73
N LEU A 370 11.35 5.19 2.00
CA LEU A 370 11.01 6.50 2.57
C LEU A 370 12.19 7.48 2.43
N ILE A 371 13.39 7.03 2.78
CA ILE A 371 14.61 7.84 2.64
C ILE A 371 14.87 8.17 1.17
N ASN A 372 14.86 7.22 0.26
CA ASN A 372 15.24 7.45 -1.13
C ASN A 372 14.26 8.38 -1.86
N GLN A 373 12.97 8.29 -1.54
CA GLN A 373 11.92 9.06 -2.21
C GLN A 373 11.75 10.48 -1.65
N SER A 374 12.14 10.69 -0.38
CA SER A 374 12.05 11.99 0.30
C SER A 374 12.60 13.16 -0.53
N THR A 375 11.97 14.31 -0.39
CA THR A 375 12.45 15.57 -0.96
C THR A 375 13.70 16.02 -0.21
N LYS A 376 14.80 16.23 -0.93
CA LYS A 376 16.12 16.50 -0.33
C LYS A 376 16.39 17.98 -0.22
N ASN A 377 17.10 18.38 0.83
CA ASN A 377 17.73 19.70 0.95
C ASN A 377 16.77 20.90 0.92
N VAL A 378 15.50 20.70 1.29
CA VAL A 378 14.48 21.77 1.35
C VAL A 378 14.27 22.29 2.78
N VAL A 379 14.55 21.47 3.80
CA VAL A 379 14.32 21.86 5.18
C VAL A 379 15.41 22.84 5.64
N THR A 380 15.01 23.96 6.21
CA THR A 380 15.94 24.94 6.81
C THR A 380 16.13 24.67 8.30
N ASP A 381 17.32 25.02 8.83
CA ASP A 381 17.73 24.79 10.23
C ASP A 381 17.68 23.31 10.68
N VAL A 382 18.24 22.40 9.88
CA VAL A 382 18.21 20.95 10.20
C VAL A 382 19.06 20.53 11.40
N LYS A 383 19.90 21.41 11.95
CA LYS A 383 20.76 21.15 13.14
C LYS A 383 21.49 19.79 13.11
N GLY A 384 22.09 19.44 11.98
CA GLY A 384 22.86 18.20 11.81
C GLY A 384 22.03 16.94 11.53
N SER A 385 20.71 17.05 11.44
CA SER A 385 19.85 15.98 10.90
C SER A 385 20.05 15.81 9.39
N PRO A 386 19.86 14.60 8.83
CA PRO A 386 19.73 14.42 7.39
C PRO A 386 18.61 15.27 6.80
N ASN A 387 18.92 16.10 5.80
CA ASN A 387 17.94 17.01 5.20
C ASN A 387 17.04 16.29 4.19
N ARG A 388 16.00 15.64 4.71
CA ARG A 388 15.09 14.77 3.98
C ARG A 388 13.68 15.04 4.47
N LEU A 389 12.83 15.62 3.63
CA LEU A 389 11.43 15.84 3.93
C LEU A 389 10.59 14.72 3.32
N LEU A 390 9.66 14.17 4.10
CA LEU A 390 8.75 13.11 3.68
C LEU A 390 8.10 13.45 2.34
N PHE A 391 8.12 12.47 1.45
CA PHE A 391 7.43 12.53 0.16
C PHE A 391 6.62 11.24 0.03
N SER A 392 5.32 11.37 -0.17
CA SER A 392 4.42 10.29 -0.57
C SER A 392 4.41 10.25 -2.08
N PRO A 393 5.01 9.24 -2.73
CA PRO A 393 4.91 9.13 -4.18
C PRO A 393 3.49 8.69 -4.54
N PHE A 394 2.52 9.60 -4.51
CA PHE A 394 1.29 9.60 -5.30
C PHE A 394 0.87 11.02 -5.69
N ALA A 395 1.86 11.84 -6.04
CA ALA A 395 1.83 12.76 -7.17
C ALA A 395 2.95 12.41 -8.17
#